data_AF-A0A9D9L6G3-F1
#
_entry.id   AF-A0A9D9L6G3-F1
#
_cell.length_a   1.000
_cell.length_b   1.000
_cell.length_c   1.000
_cell.angle_alpha   90.00
_cell.angle_beta   90.00
_cell.angle_gamma   90.00
#
_symmetry.space_group_name_H-M   'P 1'
#
loop_
_entity.id
_entity.type
_entity.pdbx_description
1 polymer ?
#
loop_
_entity_poly.entity_id
_entity_poly.type
_entity_poly.pdbx_seq_one_letter_code
_entity_poly.pdbx_strand_id
1 'polypeptide(L)'
;MNDFIMNYGAGLLVCAVGLFFIIMTYAAHFAGSSGVPLCGGLLIAFGFLLTPKKYLALLCFADPGWISLGYMIYSAMKKQEIEEKFQKIYAERGFAQGKAFEGVQLRVYIHERDEELLYRLYTCSLFELRIPKLYYALCCDEDGNFMVVADRGRKGEVPEILPFEDGMKITAKGDGKKDYTVELSMIVDDISDEEDEQEDGIQNKR
;
A
#
# COMPACT_ATOMS: atom_id res chain seq x y z
N MET A 1 3.18 -24.68 44.99
CA MET A 1 2.54 -23.73 44.03
C MET A 1 3.39 -22.45 43.89
N ASN A 2 3.88 -21.87 44.98
CA ASN A 2 4.75 -20.68 44.96
C ASN A 2 6.08 -20.89 44.21
N ASP A 3 6.76 -22.03 44.38
CA ASP A 3 8.05 -22.28 43.69
C ASP A 3 7.89 -22.43 42.17
N PHE A 4 6.74 -22.91 41.71
CA PHE A 4 6.44 -23.03 40.29
C PHE A 4 6.21 -21.64 39.67
N ILE A 5 5.49 -20.76 40.36
CA ILE A 5 5.24 -19.39 39.92
C ILE A 5 6.53 -18.56 40.00
N MET A 6 7.37 -18.74 41.02
CA MET A 6 8.66 -18.04 41.11
C MET A 6 9.64 -18.45 40.01
N ASN A 7 9.68 -19.74 39.64
CA ASN A 7 10.64 -20.24 38.64
C ASN A 7 10.15 -20.12 37.18
N TYR A 8 8.84 -20.15 36.94
CA TYR A 8 8.26 -20.16 35.58
C TYR A 8 7.27 -19.02 35.31
N GLY A 9 7.05 -18.13 36.28
CA GLY A 9 6.09 -17.02 36.17
C GLY A 9 6.42 -16.09 35.00
N ALA A 10 7.70 -15.82 34.76
CA ALA A 10 8.13 -15.04 33.59
C ALA A 10 7.74 -15.71 32.27
N GLY A 11 7.94 -17.03 32.13
CA GLY A 11 7.55 -17.78 30.93
C GLY A 11 6.04 -17.79 30.71
N LEU A 12 5.26 -17.95 31.79
CA LEU A 12 3.79 -17.88 31.74
C LEU A 12 3.29 -16.48 31.35
N LEU A 13 3.93 -15.41 31.84
CA LEU A 13 3.59 -14.04 31.48
C LEU A 13 3.86 -13.80 29.99
N VAL A 14 5.00 -14.25 29.47
CA VAL A 14 5.34 -14.16 28.04
C VAL A 14 4.32 -14.95 27.19
N CYS A 15 3.88 -16.13 27.64
CA CYS A 15 2.81 -16.87 26.97
C CYS A 15 1.46 -16.11 26.98
N ALA A 16 1.11 -15.46 28.10
CA ALA A 16 -0.13 -14.68 28.20
C ALA A 16 -0.13 -13.46 27.27
N VAL A 17 1.01 -12.76 27.18
CA VAL A 17 1.21 -11.66 26.23
C VAL A 17 1.15 -12.17 24.78
N GLY A 18 1.75 -13.33 24.50
CA GLY A 18 1.66 -13.98 23.19
C GLY A 18 0.22 -14.32 22.80
N LEU A 19 -0.56 -14.89 23.73
CA LEU A 19 -1.97 -15.21 23.51
C LEU A 19 -2.80 -13.94 23.25
N PHE A 20 -2.55 -12.87 24.00
CA PHE A 20 -3.18 -11.57 23.80
C PHE A 20 -2.96 -11.07 22.35
N PHE A 21 -1.74 -11.16 21.82
CA PHE A 21 -1.47 -10.76 20.44
C PHE A 21 -2.14 -11.64 19.39
N ILE A 22 -2.25 -12.96 19.62
CA ILE A 22 -3.00 -13.84 18.70
C ILE A 22 -4.47 -13.41 18.64
N ILE A 23 -5.10 -13.14 19.80
CA ILE A 23 -6.49 -12.69 19.87
C ILE A 23 -6.66 -11.34 19.17
N MET A 24 -5.75 -10.40 19.38
CA MET A 24 -5.78 -9.09 18.71
C MET A 24 -5.63 -9.21 17.19
N THR A 25 -4.69 -10.02 16.70
CA THR A 25 -4.52 -10.28 15.26
C THR A 25 -5.78 -10.92 14.66
N TYR A 26 -6.41 -11.86 15.37
CA TYR A 26 -7.65 -12.49 14.93
C TYR A 26 -8.83 -11.50 14.89
N ALA A 27 -8.96 -10.66 15.91
CA ALA A 27 -9.97 -9.61 15.96
C ALA A 27 -9.77 -8.56 14.84
N ALA A 28 -8.53 -8.14 14.59
CA ALA A 28 -8.20 -7.22 13.50
C ALA A 28 -8.54 -7.79 12.13
N HIS A 29 -8.22 -9.07 11.90
CA HIS A 29 -8.58 -9.78 10.67
C HIS A 29 -10.11 -9.85 10.49
N PHE A 30 -10.87 -10.13 11.54
CA PHE A 30 -12.33 -10.16 11.47
C PHE A 30 -12.95 -8.77 11.24
N ALA A 31 -12.35 -7.72 11.83
CA ALA A 31 -12.79 -6.34 11.65
C ALA A 31 -12.41 -5.73 10.29
N GLY A 32 -11.71 -6.47 9.42
CA GLY A 32 -11.23 -5.96 8.12
C GLY A 32 -10.18 -4.86 8.23
N SER A 33 -9.56 -4.69 9.40
CA SER A 33 -8.55 -3.67 9.64
C SER A 33 -7.17 -4.19 9.23
N SER A 34 -6.40 -3.37 8.50
CA SER A 34 -5.02 -3.66 8.09
C SER A 34 -4.06 -3.50 9.27
N GLY A 35 -4.17 -4.38 10.27
CA GLY A 35 -3.23 -4.45 11.38
C GLY A 35 -1.92 -5.11 10.95
N VAL A 36 -0.80 -4.71 11.58
CA VAL A 36 0.47 -5.46 11.50
C VAL A 36 0.22 -6.87 12.07
N PRO A 37 0.58 -7.95 11.35
CA PRO A 37 0.47 -9.28 11.92
C PRO A 37 1.42 -9.39 13.11
N LEU A 38 0.84 -9.49 14.31
CA LEU A 38 1.61 -9.72 15.52
C LEU A 38 1.82 -11.23 15.65
N CYS A 39 3.07 -11.67 15.53
CA CYS A 39 3.47 -13.07 15.71
C CYS A 39 3.43 -13.47 17.20
N GLY A 40 2.25 -13.46 17.81
CA GLY A 40 2.04 -13.85 19.20
C GLY A 40 2.44 -15.31 19.47
N GLY A 41 2.37 -16.17 18.45
CA GLY A 41 2.86 -17.53 18.46
C GLY A 41 4.35 -17.64 18.78
N LEU A 42 5.18 -16.72 18.30
CA LEU A 42 6.61 -16.70 18.63
C LEU A 42 6.83 -16.46 20.13
N LEU A 43 6.05 -15.56 20.74
CA LEU A 43 6.11 -15.34 22.18
C LEU A 43 5.65 -16.57 22.95
N ILE A 44 4.61 -17.27 22.50
CA ILE A 44 4.18 -18.54 23.09
C ILE A 44 5.28 -19.61 22.98
N ALA A 45 5.99 -19.69 21.84
CA ALA A 45 7.14 -20.58 21.69
C ALA A 45 8.23 -20.24 22.70
N PHE A 46 8.65 -18.97 22.80
CA PHE A 46 9.66 -18.55 23.76
C PHE A 46 9.24 -18.82 25.21
N GLY A 47 7.99 -18.51 25.56
CA GLY A 47 7.48 -18.75 26.90
C GLY A 47 7.49 -20.23 27.29
N PHE A 48 7.06 -21.13 26.40
CA PHE A 48 7.08 -22.58 26.68
C PHE A 48 8.48 -23.22 26.58
N LEU A 49 9.40 -22.67 25.78
CA LEU A 49 10.80 -23.13 25.75
C LEU A 49 11.52 -22.90 27.08
N LEU A 50 11.12 -21.88 27.83
CA LEU A 50 11.62 -21.59 29.19
C LEU A 50 10.97 -22.46 30.27
N THR A 51 10.00 -23.31 29.92
CA THR A 51 9.29 -24.21 30.85
C THR A 51 9.69 -25.67 30.62
N PRO A 52 9.46 -26.57 31.59
CA PRO A 52 9.67 -28.01 31.39
C PRO A 52 8.80 -28.62 30.27
N LYS A 53 7.69 -27.95 29.89
CA LYS A 53 6.74 -28.44 28.87
C LYS A 53 7.06 -27.88 27.48
N LYS A 54 8.26 -28.16 26.98
CA LYS A 54 8.77 -27.65 25.68
C LYS A 54 7.89 -28.01 24.48
N TYR A 55 7.19 -29.15 24.54
CA TYR A 55 6.29 -29.57 23.45
C TYR A 55 5.13 -28.60 23.21
N LEU A 56 4.75 -27.80 24.21
CA LEU A 56 3.73 -26.75 24.06
C LEU A 56 4.23 -25.57 23.22
N ALA A 57 5.54 -25.43 22.98
CA ALA A 57 6.05 -24.43 22.04
C ALA A 57 5.53 -24.64 20.61
N LEU A 58 5.09 -25.85 20.26
CA LEU A 58 4.47 -26.15 18.96
C LEU A 58 3.14 -25.41 18.72
N LEU A 59 2.49 -24.90 19.78
CA LEU A 59 1.31 -24.03 19.65
C LEU A 59 1.56 -22.78 18.80
N CYS A 60 2.82 -22.37 18.67
CA CYS A 60 3.25 -21.30 17.78
C CYS A 60 2.79 -21.49 16.32
N PHE A 61 2.72 -22.73 15.82
CA PHE A 61 2.31 -23.00 14.45
C PHE A 61 0.82 -22.77 14.17
N ALA A 62 0.00 -22.69 15.22
CA ALA A 62 -1.42 -22.38 15.08
C ALA A 62 -1.70 -20.86 14.95
N ASP A 63 -0.65 -20.02 14.99
CA ASP A 63 -0.79 -18.57 14.90
C ASP A 63 -1.20 -18.14 13.46
N PRO A 64 -2.34 -17.45 13.27
CA PRO A 64 -2.73 -16.91 11.97
C PRO A 64 -1.73 -15.87 11.42
N GLY A 65 -0.87 -15.31 12.27
CA GLY A 65 0.21 -14.40 11.88
C GLY A 65 1.13 -14.99 10.80
N TRP A 66 1.35 -16.31 10.77
CA TRP A 66 2.16 -16.96 9.74
C TRP A 66 1.57 -16.81 8.33
N ILE A 67 0.25 -16.91 8.20
CA ILE A 67 -0.44 -16.75 6.91
C ILE A 67 -0.31 -15.30 6.43
N SER A 68 -0.51 -14.34 7.34
CA SER A 68 -0.37 -12.91 7.03
C SER A 68 1.07 -12.54 6.67
N LEU A 69 2.07 -13.08 7.37
CA LEU A 69 3.48 -12.91 7.04
C LEU A 69 3.79 -13.46 5.64
N GLY A 70 3.29 -14.65 5.32
CA GLY A 70 3.43 -15.24 3.99
C GLY A 70 2.82 -14.36 2.89
N TYR A 71 1.63 -13.79 3.15
CA TYR A 71 0.99 -12.86 2.21
C TYR A 71 1.80 -11.56 2.05
N MET A 72 2.35 -11.01 3.13
CA MET A 72 3.19 -9.82 3.10
C MET A 72 4.44 -10.05 2.24
N ILE A 73 5.16 -11.16 2.48
CA ILE A 73 6.34 -11.53 1.69
C ILE A 73 5.97 -11.71 0.22
N TYR A 74 4.89 -12.42 -0.07
CA TYR A 74 4.40 -12.61 -1.43
C TYR A 74 4.07 -11.28 -2.12
N SER A 75 3.38 -10.37 -1.43
CA SER A 75 3.03 -9.06 -1.97
C SER A 75 4.26 -8.20 -2.25
N ALA A 76 5.27 -8.25 -1.37
CA ALA A 76 6.53 -7.52 -1.52
C ALA A 76 7.34 -8.04 -2.72
N MET A 77 7.46 -9.37 -2.85
CA MET A 77 8.12 -9.99 -4.01
C MET A 77 7.42 -9.60 -5.33
N LYS A 78 6.09 -9.62 -5.34
CA LYS A 78 5.32 -9.26 -6.53
C LYS A 78 5.50 -7.78 -6.90
N LYS A 79 5.52 -6.89 -5.90
CA LYS A 79 5.79 -5.46 -6.10
C LYS A 79 7.16 -5.26 -6.74
N GLN A 80 8.18 -5.95 -6.23
CA GLN A 80 9.53 -5.91 -6.79
C GLN A 80 9.58 -6.40 -8.24
N GLU A 81 8.91 -7.51 -8.56
CA GLU A 81 8.84 -8.02 -9.95
C GLU A 81 8.23 -6.97 -10.91
N ILE A 82 7.21 -6.26 -10.47
CA ILE A 82 6.54 -5.23 -11.28
C ILE A 82 7.44 -4.00 -11.42
N GLU A 83 8.05 -3.53 -10.33
CA GLU A 83 9.00 -2.42 -10.37
C GLU A 83 10.15 -2.71 -11.34
N GLU A 84 10.70 -3.92 -11.34
CA GLU A 84 11.74 -4.34 -12.30
C GLU A 84 11.25 -4.32 -13.75
N LYS A 85 9.98 -4.69 -14.02
CA LYS A 85 9.39 -4.61 -15.37
C LYS A 85 9.27 -3.16 -15.84
N PHE A 86 8.78 -2.27 -14.98
CA PHE A 86 8.62 -0.86 -15.31
C PHE A 86 9.98 -0.18 -15.49
N GLN A 87 10.96 -0.47 -14.63
CA GLN A 87 12.32 0.07 -14.75
C GLN A 87 13.00 -0.32 -16.08
N LYS A 88 12.77 -1.54 -16.57
CA LYS A 88 13.26 -1.95 -17.90
C LYS A 88 12.67 -1.07 -19.01
N ILE A 89 11.35 -0.84 -18.98
CA ILE A 89 10.66 0.02 -19.96
C ILE A 89 11.20 1.45 -19.90
N TYR A 90 11.39 1.98 -18.69
CA TYR A 90 11.90 3.33 -18.51
C TYR A 90 13.30 3.49 -19.10
N ALA A 91 14.17 2.49 -18.91
CA ALA A 91 15.52 2.48 -19.46
C ALA A 91 15.53 2.31 -20.99
N GLU A 92 14.67 1.44 -21.53
CA GLU A 92 14.56 1.20 -22.98
C GLU A 92 14.02 2.41 -23.74
N ARG A 93 13.13 3.19 -23.11
CA ARG A 93 12.47 4.36 -23.72
C ARG A 93 13.09 5.71 -23.35
N GLY A 94 14.07 5.74 -22.44
CA GLY A 94 14.73 6.98 -22.03
C GLY A 94 13.86 7.92 -21.18
N PHE A 95 12.81 7.41 -20.53
CA PHE A 95 11.89 8.28 -19.77
C PHE A 95 12.58 8.96 -18.58
N ALA A 96 12.33 10.26 -18.41
CA ALA A 96 12.87 11.02 -17.28
C ALA A 96 12.25 10.58 -15.94
N GLN A 97 13.03 10.12 -14.97
CA GLN A 97 12.53 9.64 -13.67
C GLN A 97 12.67 10.68 -12.54
N GLY A 98 11.70 10.73 -11.63
CA GLY A 98 11.81 11.44 -10.35
C GLY A 98 11.65 12.97 -10.38
N LYS A 99 11.21 13.55 -11.50
CA LYS A 99 10.86 14.98 -11.55
C LYS A 99 9.44 15.18 -11.03
N ALA A 100 9.28 16.05 -10.04
CA ALA A 100 7.96 16.47 -9.59
C ALA A 100 7.35 17.42 -10.63
N PHE A 101 6.06 17.29 -10.89
CA PHE A 101 5.31 18.33 -11.58
C PHE A 101 4.73 19.26 -10.52
N GLU A 102 5.27 20.48 -10.43
CA GLU A 102 4.74 21.49 -9.52
C GLU A 102 3.37 21.96 -10.01
N GLY A 103 2.39 22.04 -9.09
CA GLY A 103 1.03 22.48 -9.40
C GLY A 103 0.19 21.52 -10.23
N VAL A 104 0.60 20.25 -10.41
CA VAL A 104 -0.19 19.24 -11.13
C VAL A 104 -0.46 18.03 -10.24
N GLN A 105 -1.74 17.70 -10.12
CA GLN A 105 -2.23 16.51 -9.43
C GLN A 105 -2.82 15.52 -10.42
N LEU A 106 -2.62 14.24 -10.17
CA LEU A 106 -3.26 13.16 -10.90
C LEU A 106 -4.54 12.76 -10.17
N ARG A 107 -5.66 13.02 -10.83
CA ARG A 107 -6.98 12.53 -10.43
C ARG A 107 -7.20 11.15 -11.02
N VAL A 108 -7.58 10.22 -10.17
CA VAL A 108 -7.85 8.83 -10.53
C VAL A 108 -9.25 8.51 -10.04
N TYR A 109 -10.17 8.29 -10.96
CA TYR A 109 -11.56 8.01 -10.64
C TYR A 109 -11.95 6.59 -11.03
N ILE A 110 -12.51 5.83 -10.09
CA ILE A 110 -12.94 4.45 -10.30
C ILE A 110 -14.46 4.43 -10.35
N HIS A 111 -15.01 4.35 -11.57
CA HIS A 111 -16.44 4.53 -11.84
C HIS A 111 -17.33 3.57 -11.07
N GLU A 112 -16.95 2.30 -10.98
CA GLU A 112 -17.78 1.28 -10.34
C GLU A 112 -17.74 1.33 -8.81
N ARG A 113 -16.84 2.14 -8.22
CA ARG A 113 -16.73 2.33 -6.77
C ARG A 113 -17.14 3.73 -6.31
N ASP A 114 -17.39 4.66 -7.25
CA ASP A 114 -17.58 6.08 -6.94
C ASP A 114 -16.44 6.59 -6.03
N GLU A 115 -15.21 6.19 -6.37
CA GLU A 115 -14.01 6.46 -5.58
C GLU A 115 -13.07 7.36 -6.37
N GLU A 116 -12.69 8.47 -5.74
CA GLU A 116 -11.73 9.43 -6.27
C GLU A 116 -10.45 9.39 -5.44
N LEU A 117 -9.32 9.26 -6.12
CA LEU A 117 -8.00 9.27 -5.53
C LEU A 117 -7.19 10.40 -6.18
N LEU A 118 -6.62 11.27 -5.34
CA LEU A 118 -5.78 12.37 -5.76
C LEU A 118 -4.33 12.04 -5.38
N TYR A 119 -3.45 12.04 -6.38
CA TYR A 119 -2.02 11.81 -6.20
C TYR A 119 -1.22 13.00 -6.66
N ARG A 120 -0.15 13.31 -5.93
CA ARG A 120 0.85 14.26 -6.43
C ARG A 120 1.61 13.63 -7.59
N LEU A 121 1.76 14.36 -8.69
CA LEU A 121 2.34 13.81 -9.90
C LEU A 121 3.89 13.89 -9.86
N TYR A 122 4.51 12.74 -10.05
CA TYR A 122 5.97 12.59 -10.19
C TYR A 122 6.26 11.72 -11.41
N THR A 123 7.24 12.09 -12.22
CA THR A 123 7.58 11.31 -13.41
C THR A 123 8.02 9.89 -13.05
N CYS A 124 7.49 8.93 -13.81
CA CYS A 124 7.78 7.50 -13.70
C CYS A 124 7.48 6.88 -12.33
N SER A 125 6.63 7.52 -11.51
CA SER A 125 6.18 6.95 -10.25
C SER A 125 5.16 5.84 -10.49
N LEU A 126 5.42 4.68 -9.88
CA LEU A 126 4.55 3.51 -9.99
C LEU A 126 3.39 3.65 -9.01
N PHE A 127 2.18 3.78 -9.55
CA PHE A 127 0.93 3.76 -8.80
C PHE A 127 0.31 2.36 -8.85
N GLU A 128 -0.17 1.88 -7.71
CA GLU A 128 -0.84 0.59 -7.57
C GLU A 128 -2.31 0.79 -7.16
N LEU A 129 -3.22 0.30 -7.99
CA LEU A 129 -4.59 0.02 -7.61
C LEU A 129 -4.72 -1.48 -7.31
N ARG A 130 -5.21 -1.80 -6.11
CA ARG A 130 -5.47 -3.19 -5.71
C ARG A 130 -6.77 -3.72 -6.30
N ILE A 131 -7.80 -2.86 -6.35
CA ILE A 131 -9.12 -3.16 -6.92
C ILE A 131 -9.61 -1.91 -7.68
N PRO A 132 -9.61 -1.94 -9.03
CA PRO A 132 -9.13 -3.04 -9.88
C PRO A 132 -7.63 -3.26 -9.78
N LYS A 133 -7.14 -4.45 -10.18
CA LYS A 133 -5.70 -4.73 -10.24
C LYS A 133 -5.10 -4.00 -11.44
N LEU A 134 -4.53 -2.82 -11.21
CA LEU A 134 -3.88 -1.99 -12.21
C LEU A 134 -2.61 -1.38 -11.62
N TYR A 135 -1.49 -1.60 -12.29
CA TYR A 135 -0.25 -0.87 -12.03
C TYR A 135 -0.05 0.10 -13.17
N TYR A 136 0.20 1.37 -12.86
CA TYR A 136 0.43 2.35 -13.90
C TYR A 136 1.43 3.41 -13.46
N ALA A 137 2.07 4.04 -14.43
CA ALA A 137 2.98 5.14 -14.21
C ALA A 137 2.82 6.17 -15.31
N LEU A 138 2.98 7.44 -14.92
CA LEU A 138 2.94 8.56 -15.84
C LEU A 138 4.37 8.98 -16.16
N CYS A 139 4.75 8.84 -17.42
CA CYS A 139 6.09 9.08 -17.95
C CYS A 139 6.07 10.28 -18.88
N CYS A 140 7.23 10.90 -19.06
CA CYS A 140 7.44 12.00 -20.00
C CYS A 140 8.53 11.54 -20.98
N ASP A 141 8.22 11.55 -22.27
CA ASP A 141 9.14 11.18 -23.35
C ASP A 141 10.19 12.29 -23.59
N GLU A 142 11.21 12.03 -24.41
CA GLU A 142 12.24 13.02 -24.77
C GLU A 142 11.63 14.27 -25.43
N ASP A 143 10.52 14.09 -26.14
CA ASP A 143 9.76 15.17 -26.79
C ASP A 143 8.86 15.98 -25.82
N GLY A 144 8.84 15.65 -24.52
CA GLY A 144 8.00 16.30 -23.52
C GLY A 144 6.55 15.81 -23.49
N ASN A 145 6.21 14.80 -24.28
CA ASN A 145 4.87 14.21 -24.32
C ASN A 145 4.63 13.29 -23.13
N PHE A 146 3.45 13.38 -22.54
CA PHE A 146 3.04 12.50 -21.46
C PHE A 146 2.59 11.13 -22.01
N MET A 147 3.12 10.07 -21.42
CA MET A 147 2.80 8.68 -21.75
C MET A 147 2.37 7.96 -20.47
N VAL A 148 1.40 7.06 -20.57
CA VAL A 148 1.03 6.14 -19.49
C VAL A 148 1.58 4.76 -19.79
N VAL A 149 2.39 4.26 -18.87
CA VAL A 149 2.78 2.84 -18.86
C VAL A 149 1.80 2.13 -17.94
N ALA A 150 1.06 1.14 -18.43
CA ALA A 150 0.02 0.44 -17.68
C ALA A 150 0.17 -1.09 -17.78
N ASP A 151 0.19 -1.76 -16.63
CA ASP A 151 0.10 -3.21 -16.50
C ASP A 151 -1.23 -3.58 -15.85
N ARG A 152 -2.09 -4.25 -16.62
CA ARG A 152 -3.44 -4.68 -16.21
C ARG A 152 -3.42 -5.98 -15.38
N GLY A 153 -2.25 -6.41 -14.92
CA GLY A 153 -2.07 -7.56 -14.03
C GLY A 153 -2.32 -8.92 -14.69
N ARG A 154 -2.25 -9.01 -16.02
CA ARG A 154 -2.40 -10.26 -16.76
C ARG A 154 -1.07 -11.00 -16.82
N LYS A 155 -1.09 -12.29 -16.48
CA LYS A 155 0.13 -13.09 -16.33
C LYS A 155 0.88 -13.20 -17.66
N GLY A 156 2.08 -12.63 -17.73
CA GLY A 156 2.97 -12.70 -18.90
C GLY A 156 2.75 -11.62 -19.95
N GLU A 157 1.82 -10.68 -19.74
CA GLU A 157 1.72 -9.49 -20.60
C GLU A 157 2.79 -8.47 -20.23
N VAL A 158 3.31 -7.80 -21.25
CA VAL A 158 4.23 -6.65 -21.09
C VAL A 158 3.36 -5.41 -20.82
N PRO A 159 3.77 -4.51 -19.92
CA PRO A 159 3.05 -3.25 -19.71
C PRO A 159 2.85 -2.50 -21.03
N GLU A 160 1.62 -2.04 -21.26
CA GLU A 160 1.23 -1.25 -22.43
C GLU A 160 1.70 0.19 -22.26
N ILE A 161 2.17 0.82 -23.34
CA ILE A 161 2.53 2.24 -23.36
C ILE A 161 1.48 2.96 -24.21
N LEU A 162 0.77 3.89 -23.61
CA LEU A 162 -0.32 4.65 -24.22
C LEU A 162 0.01 6.15 -24.16
N PRO A 163 -0.33 6.94 -25.19
CA PRO A 163 -0.28 8.39 -25.07
C PRO A 163 -1.26 8.84 -23.98
N PHE A 164 -0.84 9.78 -23.14
CA PHE A 164 -1.72 10.33 -22.11
C PHE A 164 -2.70 11.33 -22.74
N GLU A 165 -3.99 11.12 -22.48
CA GLU A 165 -5.06 12.06 -22.81
C GLU A 165 -5.84 12.35 -21.53
N ASP A 166 -6.22 13.61 -21.32
CA ASP A 166 -6.99 13.99 -20.13
C ASP A 166 -8.37 13.32 -20.15
N GLY A 167 -8.72 12.64 -19.06
CA GLY A 167 -9.92 11.81 -18.99
C GLY A 167 -9.79 10.44 -19.66
N MET A 168 -8.56 9.98 -19.97
CA MET A 168 -8.36 8.65 -20.55
C MET A 168 -8.88 7.54 -19.63
N LYS A 169 -9.48 6.52 -20.23
CA LYS A 169 -10.10 5.41 -19.52
C LYS A 169 -9.32 4.12 -19.73
N ILE A 170 -8.84 3.55 -18.63
CA ILE A 170 -8.21 2.24 -18.61
C ILE A 170 -9.18 1.23 -17.99
N THR A 171 -9.50 0.20 -18.75
CA THR A 171 -10.24 -0.96 -18.24
C THR A 171 -9.30 -1.99 -17.65
N ALA A 172 -9.51 -2.33 -16.38
CA ALA A 172 -8.71 -3.29 -15.63
C ALA A 172 -9.61 -4.35 -14.99
N LYS A 173 -9.09 -5.59 -14.90
CA LYS A 173 -9.84 -6.68 -14.28
C LYS A 173 -9.96 -6.46 -12.78
N GLY A 174 -11.20 -6.56 -12.29
CA GLY A 174 -11.49 -6.59 -10.87
C GLY A 174 -11.41 -7.99 -10.27
N ASP A 175 -12.20 -8.23 -9.23
CA ASP A 175 -12.22 -9.45 -8.41
C ASP A 175 -12.91 -10.66 -9.10
N GLY A 176 -12.64 -10.85 -10.40
CA GLY A 176 -13.09 -11.98 -11.22
C GLY A 176 -14.52 -11.90 -11.76
N LYS A 177 -15.37 -10.98 -11.26
CA LYS A 177 -16.79 -10.86 -11.67
C LYS A 177 -17.13 -9.64 -12.51
N LYS A 178 -16.32 -8.59 -12.45
CA LYS A 178 -16.55 -7.31 -13.14
C LYS A 178 -15.22 -6.68 -13.55
N ASP A 179 -15.20 -6.09 -14.72
CA ASP A 179 -14.16 -5.16 -15.12
C ASP A 179 -14.47 -3.80 -14.52
N TYR A 180 -13.43 -3.03 -14.22
CA TYR A 180 -13.55 -1.69 -13.67
C TYR A 180 -12.91 -0.69 -14.64
N THR A 181 -13.48 0.50 -14.66
CA THR A 181 -13.05 1.62 -15.51
C THR A 181 -12.36 2.65 -14.63
N VAL A 182 -11.06 2.79 -14.84
CA VAL A 182 -10.23 3.80 -14.19
C VAL A 182 -10.08 4.97 -15.14
N GLU A 183 -10.49 6.15 -14.71
CA GLU A 183 -10.31 7.41 -15.44
C GLU A 183 -9.13 8.17 -14.84
N LEU A 184 -8.20 8.61 -15.69
CA LEU A 184 -7.04 9.40 -15.31
C LEU A 184 -7.17 10.81 -15.87
N SER A 185 -7.05 11.81 -15.00
CA SER A 185 -7.09 13.22 -15.38
C SER A 185 -6.02 14.02 -14.67
N MET A 186 -5.48 15.04 -15.33
CA MET A 186 -4.57 15.99 -14.68
C MET A 186 -5.35 17.21 -14.21
N ILE A 187 -5.27 17.49 -12.92
CA ILE A 187 -5.77 18.73 -12.34
C ILE A 187 -4.57 19.66 -12.18
N VAL A 188 -4.65 20.83 -12.80
CA VAL A 188 -3.71 21.92 -12.51
C VAL A 188 -4.26 22.64 -11.29
N ASP A 189 -3.48 22.69 -10.21
CA ASP A 189 -3.78 23.56 -9.08
C ASP A 189 -3.69 25.00 -9.63
N ASP A 190 -4.84 25.65 -9.81
CA ASP A 190 -4.87 27.09 -10.01
C ASP A 190 -4.27 27.70 -8.74
N ILE A 191 -3.01 28.13 -8.84
CA ILE A 191 -2.47 29.14 -7.94
C ILE A 191 -3.16 30.45 -8.33
N SER A 192 -4.45 30.58 -7.97
CA SER A 192 -5.09 31.89 -7.92
C SER A 192 -4.59 32.56 -6.67
N ASP A 193 -3.75 33.57 -6.87
CA ASP A 193 -3.23 34.55 -5.93
C ASP A 193 -4.18 34.79 -4.73
N GLU A 194 -3.89 34.15 -3.60
CA GLU A 194 -4.29 34.63 -2.26
C GLU A 194 -3.09 35.41 -1.67
N GLU A 195 -2.60 36.41 -2.40
CA GLU A 195 -1.86 37.52 -1.80
C GLU A 195 -2.77 38.77 -1.89
N ASP A 196 -2.81 39.54 -0.79
CA ASP A 196 -3.50 40.83 -0.61
C ASP A 196 -4.95 40.80 -0.12
N GLU A 197 -5.15 40.47 1.16
CA GLU A 197 -6.09 41.23 2.02
C GLU A 197 -5.67 41.08 3.50
N GLN A 198 -4.55 41.72 3.87
CA GLN A 198 -4.18 41.92 5.27
C GLN A 198 -3.61 43.33 5.53
N GLU A 199 -4.26 44.36 5.02
CA GLU A 199 -4.13 45.74 5.52
C GLU A 199 -5.51 46.40 5.59
N ASP A 200 -6.12 46.38 6.78
CA ASP A 200 -6.71 47.56 7.43
C ASP A 200 -7.66 47.13 8.55
N GLY A 201 -7.24 47.35 9.80
CA GLY A 201 -8.08 46.98 10.93
C GLY A 201 -7.60 47.32 12.33
N ILE A 202 -6.66 48.28 12.50
CA ILE A 202 -6.42 48.85 13.83
C ILE A 202 -6.34 50.38 13.74
N GLN A 203 -7.51 51.01 13.60
CA GLN A 203 -7.74 52.31 14.18
C GLN A 203 -9.00 52.30 15.06
N ASN A 204 -8.86 52.94 16.22
CA ASN A 204 -9.88 53.38 17.17
C ASN A 204 -10.54 52.35 18.09
N LYS A 205 -9.99 52.26 19.30
CA LYS A 205 -10.78 52.30 20.55
C LYS A 205 -10.05 53.11 21.64
N ARG A 206 -10.58 54.32 21.85
CA ARG A 206 -10.68 55.13 23.08
C ARG A 206 -9.46 55.36 23.97
#